data_AF-A0A7W2TJL8-F1
#
_entry.id   AF-A0A7W2TJL8-F1
#
_cell.length_a   1.000
_cell.length_b   1.000
_cell.length_c   1.000
_cell.angle_alpha   90.00
_cell.angle_beta   90.00
_cell.angle_gamma   90.00
#
_symmetry.space_group_name_H-M   'P 1'
#
loop_
_entity.id
_entity.type
_entity.pdbx_description
1 polymer ?
#
loop_
_entity_poly.entity_id
_entity_poly.type
_entity_poly.pdbx_seq_one_letter_code
_entity_poly.pdbx_strand_id
1 'polypeptide(L)'
;MDAELKKKVDIIVGLSRLGGGTLIIIGSILVYVFFQAALDPNAVIEINGVPTKDESSKIMAAIFSSIFPIMGLFLAFIPSKYIDKWVAKIVIRLG
;
A
#
# COMPACT_ATOMS: atom_id res chain seq x y z
N MET A 1 -19.73 -22.05 -5.57
CA MET A 1 -20.02 -20.61 -5.57
C MET A 1 -20.96 -20.37 -6.73
N ASP A 2 -22.10 -19.73 -6.50
CA ASP A 2 -23.02 -19.34 -7.57
C ASP A 2 -22.34 -18.34 -8.52
N ALA A 3 -22.87 -18.22 -9.75
CA ALA A 3 -22.27 -17.41 -10.79
C ALA A 3 -22.26 -15.91 -10.43
N GLU A 4 -23.24 -15.43 -9.68
CA GLU A 4 -23.35 -14.02 -9.30
C GLU A 4 -22.32 -13.66 -8.21
N LEU A 5 -22.22 -14.47 -7.16
CA LEU A 5 -21.22 -14.31 -6.10
C LEU A 5 -19.81 -14.40 -6.67
N LYS A 6 -19.56 -15.33 -7.60
CA LYS A 6 -18.27 -15.45 -8.27
C LYS A 6 -17.89 -14.15 -8.99
N LYS A 7 -18.81 -13.57 -9.75
CA LYS A 7 -18.59 -12.30 -10.44
C LYS A 7 -18.25 -11.17 -9.46
N LYS A 8 -18.96 -11.06 -8.33
CA LYS A 8 -18.68 -10.05 -7.30
C LYS A 8 -17.28 -10.24 -6.68
N VAL A 9 -16.92 -11.48 -6.36
CA VAL A 9 -15.59 -11.83 -5.82
C VAL A 9 -14.49 -11.47 -6.83
N ASP A 10 -14.63 -11.87 -8.09
CA ASP A 10 -13.64 -11.62 -9.14
C ASP A 10 -13.41 -10.11 -9.35
N ILE A 11 -14.47 -9.28 -9.30
CA ILE A 11 -14.35 -7.82 -9.39
C ILE A 11 -13.55 -7.26 -8.19
N ILE A 12 -13.88 -7.67 -6.96
CA ILE A 12 -13.20 -7.19 -5.76
C ILE A 12 -11.72 -7.61 -5.78
N VAL A 13 -11.41 -8.83 -6.18
CA VAL A 13 -10.04 -9.33 -6.34
C VAL A 13 -9.29 -8.53 -7.41
N GLY A 14 -9.94 -8.25 -8.55
CA GLY A 14 -9.38 -7.40 -9.60
C GLY A 14 -9.07 -5.98 -9.12
N LEU A 15 -10.00 -5.35 -8.41
CA LEU A 15 -9.80 -4.02 -7.81
C LEU A 15 -8.69 -4.03 -6.75
N SER A 16 -8.62 -5.06 -5.92
CA SER A 16 -7.53 -5.26 -4.96
C SER A 16 -6.17 -5.28 -5.66
N ARG A 17 -6.05 -6.02 -6.77
CA ARG A 17 -4.80 -6.10 -7.53
C ARG A 17 -4.42 -4.77 -8.17
N LEU A 18 -5.39 -4.05 -8.74
CA LEU A 18 -5.17 -2.72 -9.30
C LEU A 18 -4.72 -1.73 -8.23
N GLY A 19 -5.41 -1.70 -7.09
CA GLY A 19 -5.03 -0.87 -5.93
C GLY A 19 -3.63 -1.23 -5.42
N GLY A 20 -3.32 -2.54 -5.34
CA GLY A 20 -2.00 -3.03 -4.98
C GLY A 20 -0.91 -2.53 -5.93
N GLY A 21 -1.12 -2.66 -7.24
CA GLY A 21 -0.19 -2.15 -8.25
C GLY A 21 0.06 -0.64 -8.13
N THR A 22 -0.99 0.15 -7.93
CA THR A 22 -0.87 1.60 -7.72
C THR A 22 -0.10 1.92 -6.45
N LEU A 23 -0.35 1.20 -5.35
CA LEU A 23 0.37 1.37 -4.09
C LEU A 23 1.86 1.02 -4.21
N ILE A 24 2.22 0.02 -5.01
CA ILE A 24 3.61 -0.28 -5.33
C ILE A 24 4.26 0.93 -6.01
N ILE A 25 3.64 1.45 -7.08
CA ILE A 25 4.22 2.56 -7.85
C ILE A 25 4.39 3.81 -6.99
N ILE A 26 3.32 4.27 -6.33
CA ILE A 26 3.34 5.47 -5.49
C ILE A 26 4.29 5.26 -4.31
N GLY A 27 4.20 4.10 -3.66
CA GLY A 27 5.04 3.74 -2.54
C GLY A 27 6.52 3.74 -2.87
N SER A 28 6.91 3.16 -4.00
CA SER A 28 8.31 3.16 -4.48
C SER A 28 8.82 4.56 -4.78
N ILE A 29 7.99 5.45 -5.34
CA ILE A 29 8.35 6.86 -5.56
C ILE A 29 8.59 7.56 -4.22
N LEU A 30 7.69 7.36 -3.24
CA LEU A 30 7.84 7.96 -1.91
C LEU A 30 9.10 7.46 -1.21
N VAL A 31 9.36 6.14 -1.26
CA VAL A 31 10.60 5.56 -0.73
C VAL A 31 11.80 6.23 -1.38
N TYR A 32 11.85 6.32 -2.71
CA TYR A 32 12.97 6.95 -3.40
C TYR A 32 13.24 8.39 -2.94
N VAL A 33 12.19 9.20 -2.73
CA VAL A 33 12.30 10.58 -2.27
C VAL A 33 12.75 10.65 -0.81
N PHE A 34 12.09 9.93 0.10
CA PHE A 34 12.39 10.01 1.53
C PHE A 34 13.70 9.33 1.91
N PHE A 35 14.13 8.30 1.17
CA PHE A 35 15.44 7.70 1.37
C PHE A 35 16.56 8.69 1.01
N GLN A 36 16.41 9.46 -0.07
CA GLN A 36 17.35 10.54 -0.38
C GLN A 36 17.34 11.63 0.69
N ALA A 37 16.16 12.05 1.15
CA ALA A 37 16.04 13.05 2.20
C ALA A 37 16.66 12.59 3.53
N ALA A 38 16.60 11.29 3.83
CA ALA A 38 17.22 10.69 5.02
C ALA A 38 18.76 10.62 4.92
N LEU A 39 19.29 10.40 3.72
CA LEU A 39 20.74 10.34 3.49
C LEU A 39 21.40 11.71 3.33
N ASP A 40 20.63 12.75 2.99
CA ASP A 40 21.12 14.12 2.87
C ASP A 40 21.00 14.87 4.23
N PRO A 41 22.13 15.23 4.87
CA PRO A 41 22.11 15.97 6.13
C PRO A 41 21.51 17.38 5.96
N ASN A 42 21.55 17.96 4.76
CA ASN A 42 21.05 19.30 4.48
C ASN A 42 19.57 19.34 4.10
N ALA A 43 19.00 18.21 3.68
CA ALA A 43 17.59 18.13 3.31
C ALA A 43 16.70 18.59 4.48
N VAL A 44 15.62 19.29 4.15
CA VAL A 44 14.60 19.73 5.09
C VAL A 44 13.30 19.05 4.72
N ILE A 45 12.64 18.44 5.69
CA ILE A 45 11.29 17.92 5.54
C ILE A 45 10.33 18.74 6.40
N GLU A 46 9.08 18.82 6.01
CA GLU A 46 8.05 19.55 6.77
C GLU A 46 7.18 18.56 7.53
N ILE A 47 7.08 18.73 8.85
CA ILE A 47 6.23 17.92 9.72
C ILE A 47 5.26 18.85 10.42
N ASN A 48 3.96 18.66 10.18
CA ASN A 48 2.90 19.48 10.76
C ASN A 48 3.12 21.00 10.56
N GLY A 49 3.62 21.42 9.39
CA GLY A 49 3.90 22.84 9.12
C GLY A 49 5.27 23.34 9.58
N VAL A 50 6.06 22.50 10.26
CA VAL A 50 7.34 22.89 10.84
C VAL A 50 8.49 22.27 10.03
N PRO A 51 9.38 23.08 9.42
CA PRO A 51 10.56 22.56 8.73
C PRO A 51 11.54 21.96 9.74
N THR A 52 11.99 20.74 9.49
CA THR A 52 12.94 20.02 10.34
C THR A 52 14.06 19.37 9.53
N LYS A 53 15.27 19.38 10.11
CA LYS A 53 16.45 18.64 9.63
C LYS A 53 16.73 17.39 10.46
N ASP A 54 15.92 17.13 11.48
CA ASP A 54 16.09 16.02 12.40
C ASP A 54 16.20 14.68 11.66
N GLU A 55 17.31 13.98 11.89
CA GLU A 55 17.64 12.74 11.18
C GLU A 55 16.67 11.62 11.54
N SER A 56 16.29 11.51 12.81
CA SER A 56 15.30 10.54 13.28
C SER A 56 13.96 10.70 12.56
N SER A 57 13.50 11.94 12.43
CA SER A 57 12.27 12.28 11.70
C SER A 57 12.33 11.89 10.22
N LYS A 58 13.47 12.13 9.56
CA LYS A 58 13.67 11.74 8.15
C LYS A 58 13.70 10.22 7.97
N ILE A 59 14.39 9.50 8.85
CA ILE A 59 14.44 8.03 8.86
C ILE A 59 13.04 7.47 9.06
N MET A 60 12.26 8.02 10.01
CA MET A 60 10.89 7.58 10.24
C MET A 60 9.98 7.81 9.03
N ALA A 61 10.14 8.93 8.31
CA ALA A 61 9.41 9.16 7.07
C ALA A 61 9.78 8.13 5.98
N ALA A 62 11.06 7.78 5.85
CA ALA A 62 11.52 6.75 4.92
C ALA A 62 10.96 5.36 5.27
N ILE A 63 10.98 4.98 6.55
CA ILE A 63 10.39 3.72 7.03
C ILE A 63 8.88 3.69 6.75
N PHE A 64 8.17 4.76 7.10
CA PHE A 64 6.73 4.85 6.89
C PHE A 64 6.36 4.74 5.40
N SER A 65 7.08 5.44 4.53
CA SER A 65 6.85 5.35 3.08
C SER A 65 7.07 3.94 2.52
N SER A 66 7.95 3.15 3.15
CA SER A 66 8.25 1.76 2.75
C SER A 66 7.11 0.78 3.04
N ILE A 67 6.13 1.15 3.88
CA ILE A 67 4.96 0.32 4.14
C ILE A 67 4.04 0.25 2.92
N PHE A 68 3.93 1.33 2.15
CA PHE A 68 3.07 1.40 0.96
C PHE A 68 3.39 0.37 -0.11
N PRO A 69 4.64 0.23 -0.60
CA PRO A 69 4.95 -0.80 -1.58
C PRO A 69 4.81 -2.22 -1.00
N ILE A 70 5.10 -2.42 0.29
CA ILE A 70 4.90 -3.73 0.94
C ILE A 70 3.40 -4.10 0.95
N MET A 71 2.53 -3.18 1.36
CA MET A 71 1.08 -3.38 1.29
C MET A 71 0.60 -3.60 -0.15
N GLY A 72 1.15 -2.84 -1.09
CA GLY A 72 0.85 -3.00 -2.50
C GLY A 72 1.22 -4.37 -3.04
N LEU A 73 2.38 -4.91 -2.64
CA LEU A 73 2.82 -6.27 -2.99
C LEU A 73 1.83 -7.33 -2.46
N PHE A 74 1.39 -7.21 -1.22
CA PHE A 74 0.38 -8.12 -0.67
C PHE A 74 -0.93 -8.07 -1.48
N LEU A 75 -1.45 -6.87 -1.76
CA LEU A 75 -2.71 -6.73 -2.49
C LEU A 75 -2.62 -7.18 -3.96
N ALA A 76 -1.46 -6.98 -4.60
CA ALA A 76 -1.23 -7.35 -5.99
C ALA A 76 -0.93 -8.85 -6.19
N PHE A 77 -0.19 -9.46 -5.27
CA PHE A 77 0.41 -10.78 -5.48
C PHE A 77 -0.09 -11.89 -4.56
N ILE A 78 -0.97 -11.62 -3.59
CA ILE A 78 -1.58 -12.72 -2.82
C ILE A 78 -2.36 -13.65 -3.78
N PRO A 79 -2.17 -14.98 -3.69
CA PRO A 79 -2.88 -15.93 -4.52
C PRO A 79 -4.41 -15.81 -4.34
N SER A 80 -5.14 -15.78 -5.45
CA SER A 80 -6.61 -15.61 -5.46
C SER A 80 -7.30 -16.65 -4.58
N LYS A 81 -6.82 -17.90 -4.55
CA LYS A 81 -7.37 -18.96 -3.68
C LYS A 81 -7.54 -18.54 -2.21
N TYR A 82 -6.65 -17.69 -1.68
CA TYR A 82 -6.77 -17.17 -0.32
C TYR A 82 -7.77 -16.01 -0.27
N ILE A 83 -7.64 -15.02 -1.16
CA ILE A 83 -8.50 -13.83 -1.17
C ILE A 83 -9.95 -14.21 -1.46
N ASP A 84 -10.20 -15.09 -2.43
CA ASP A 84 -11.53 -15.49 -2.88
C ASP A 84 -12.38 -16.04 -1.72
N LYS A 85 -11.78 -16.84 -0.84
CA LYS A 85 -12.47 -17.42 0.33
C LYS A 85 -12.85 -16.36 1.36
N TRP A 86 -11.95 -15.40 1.62
CA TRP A 86 -12.20 -14.30 2.56
C TRP A 86 -13.22 -13.32 2.00
N VAL A 87 -13.08 -12.91 0.74
CA VAL A 87 -13.99 -12.00 0.05
C VAL A 87 -15.38 -12.62 -0.06
N ALA A 88 -15.50 -13.89 -0.46
CA ALA A 88 -16.78 -14.57 -0.52
C ALA A 88 -17.48 -14.57 0.85
N LYS A 89 -16.75 -14.84 1.94
CA LYS A 89 -17.30 -14.81 3.30
C LYS A 89 -17.79 -13.42 3.72
N ILE A 90 -17.08 -12.36 3.31
CA ILE A 90 -17.48 -10.97 3.58
C ILE A 90 -18.72 -10.60 2.77
N VAL A 91 -18.75 -10.91 1.47
CA VAL A 91 -19.89 -10.60 0.60
C VAL A 91 -21.16 -11.31 1.07
N ILE A 92 -21.09 -12.59 1.46
CA ILE A 92 -22.22 -13.34 2.01
C ILE A 92 -22.73 -12.74 3.34
N ARG A 93 -21.85 -12.11 4.13
CA ARG A 93 -22.23 -11.54 5.43
C ARG A 93 -22.83 -10.13 5.31
N LEU A 94 -22.51 -9.41 4.24
CA LEU A 94 -22.92 -8.03 4.01
C LEU A 94 -24.07 -7.87 3.01
N GLY A 95 -24.33 -8.88 2.18
CA GLY A 95 -25.47 -8.95 1.28
C GLY A 95 -26.56 -9.86 1.82
#